data_AF-A0A8X6V005-F1
#
_entry.id   AF-A0A8X6V005-F1
#
_cell.length_a   1.000
_cell.length_b   1.000
_cell.length_c   1.000
_cell.angle_alpha   90.00
_cell.angle_beta   90.00
_cell.angle_gamma   90.00
#
_symmetry.space_group_name_H-M   'P 1'
#
loop_
_entity.id
_entity.type
_entity.pdbx_description
1 polymer ?
#
loop_
_entity_poly.entity_id
_entity_poly.type
_entity_poly.pdbx_seq_one_letter_code
_entity_poly.pdbx_strand_id
1 'polypeptide(L)'
;MENKFKSDVELEREYKNFMEEYEKLGHISPNKELDGRISYFLPHHAVRRKDSITTKLRVVFDGSCKPPNSNSLNSVLGVGQILQPYIFTLLDHQARRRFVEWAQNEIVFVPDFHKRILFSDEVHFGFNGYVNKQNCRIWSEANP
;
A
#
# COMPACT_ATOMS: atom_id res chain seq x y z
N MET A 1 15.13 1.54 -11.70
CA MET A 1 14.14 2.43 -12.34
C MET A 1 14.81 3.38 -13.34
N GLU A 2 15.95 3.96 -12.98
CA GLU A 2 16.69 4.95 -13.77
C GLU A 2 16.99 4.54 -15.23
N ASN A 3 17.36 3.27 -15.48
CA ASN A 3 17.58 2.81 -16.85
C ASN A 3 16.31 2.84 -17.71
N LYS A 4 15.12 2.63 -17.12
CA LYS A 4 13.84 2.74 -17.83
C LYS A 4 13.49 4.20 -18.14
N PHE A 5 13.84 5.12 -17.25
CA PHE A 5 13.65 6.56 -17.47
C PHE A 5 14.51 7.08 -18.62
N LYS A 6 15.75 6.61 -18.74
CA LYS A 6 16.63 6.95 -19.88
C LYS A 6 16.02 6.56 -21.24
N SER A 7 15.26 5.46 -21.29
CA SER A 7 14.61 4.98 -22.51
C SER A 7 13.20 5.53 -22.74
N ASP A 8 12.51 6.00 -21.69
CA ASP A 8 11.11 6.41 -21.71
C ASP A 8 10.94 7.70 -20.89
N VAL A 9 11.12 8.82 -21.57
CA VAL A 9 11.07 10.18 -20.98
C VAL A 9 9.67 10.50 -20.45
N GLU A 10 8.63 9.95 -21.07
CA GLU A 10 7.27 10.14 -20.59
C GLU A 10 7.06 9.44 -19.24
N LEU A 11 7.65 8.25 -19.05
CA LEU A 11 7.56 7.50 -17.79
C LEU A 11 8.22 8.25 -16.66
N GLU A 12 9.39 8.82 -16.94
CA GLU A 12 10.10 9.66 -15.98
C GLU A 12 9.25 10.87 -15.57
N ARG A 13 8.65 11.56 -16.53
CA ARG A 13 7.80 12.73 -16.27
C ARG A 13 6.59 12.38 -15.41
N GLU A 14 5.84 11.34 -15.79
CA GLU A 14 4.65 10.91 -15.01
C GLU A 14 5.04 10.47 -13.59
N TYR A 15 6.19 9.78 -13.46
CA TYR A 15 6.71 9.36 -12.17
C TYR A 15 7.09 10.55 -11.28
N LYS A 16 7.78 11.56 -11.83
CA LYS A 16 8.12 12.78 -11.09
C LYS A 16 6.87 13.53 -10.61
N ASN A 17 5.90 13.70 -11.49
CA ASN A 17 4.62 14.32 -11.13
C ASN A 17 3.91 13.57 -10.00
N PHE A 18 3.91 12.23 -10.04
CA PHE A 18 3.36 11.41 -8.95
C PHE A 18 4.09 11.68 -7.63
N MET A 19 5.43 11.67 -7.62
CA MET A 19 6.21 11.85 -6.39
C MET A 19 6.02 13.25 -5.79
N GLU A 20 5.95 14.29 -6.63
CA GLU A 20 5.66 15.67 -6.19
C GLU A 20 4.26 15.79 -5.57
N GLU A 21 3.25 15.17 -6.19
CA GLU A 21 1.91 15.13 -5.62
C GLU A 21 1.88 14.35 -4.30
N TYR A 22 2.58 13.21 -4.23
CA TYR A 22 2.66 12.37 -3.05
C TYR A 22 3.32 13.11 -1.87
N GLU A 23 4.35 13.93 -2.13
CA GLU A 23 4.95 14.83 -1.15
C GLU A 23 4.00 15.96 -0.75
N LYS A 24 3.35 16.62 -1.72
CA LYS A 24 2.42 17.73 -1.48
C LYS A 24 1.22 17.31 -0.61
N LEU A 25 0.76 16.07 -0.76
CA LEU A 25 -0.29 15.46 0.06
C LEU A 25 0.19 15.05 1.46
N GLY A 26 1.49 15.17 1.74
CA GLY A 26 2.09 14.83 3.02
C GLY A 26 2.31 13.33 3.25
N HIS A 27 2.27 12.51 2.18
CA HIS A 27 2.52 11.07 2.30
C HIS A 27 4.01 10.72 2.44
N ILE A 28 4.88 11.59 1.91
CA ILE A 28 6.34 11.50 2.06
C ILE A 28 6.91 12.89 2.37
N SER A 29 8.13 12.92 2.87
CA SER A 29 8.91 14.16 2.99
C SER A 29 10.39 13.89 2.69
N PRO A 30 11.16 14.90 2.26
CA PRO A 30 12.58 14.76 2.06
C PRO A 30 13.26 14.40 3.38
N ASN A 31 14.09 13.36 3.36
CA ASN A 31 14.88 13.01 4.52
C ASN A 31 15.98 14.07 4.74
N LYS A 32 15.86 14.87 5.81
CA LYS A 32 16.78 15.96 6.16
C LYS A 32 17.97 15.48 7.01
N GLU A 33 17.86 14.28 7.59
CA GLU A 33 18.86 13.68 8.48
C GLU A 33 19.76 12.72 7.69
N LEU A 34 20.54 13.28 6.76
CA LEU A 34 21.56 12.51 6.05
C LEU A 34 22.88 12.56 6.81
N ASP A 35 22.94 11.95 8.00
CA ASP A 35 24.20 11.65 8.72
C ASP A 35 25.03 10.55 8.02
N GLY A 36 24.87 10.39 6.70
CA GLY A 36 25.57 9.41 5.87
C GLY A 36 25.14 7.95 6.08
N ARG A 37 24.23 7.66 7.01
CA ARG A 37 23.73 6.31 7.29
C ARG A 37 22.28 6.18 6.87
N ILE A 38 22.05 5.83 5.59
CA ILE A 38 20.75 5.29 5.18
C ILE A 38 20.57 3.96 5.92
N SER A 39 19.77 3.94 6.99
CA SER A 39 19.53 2.72 7.76
C SER A 39 18.66 1.73 6.97
N TYR A 40 17.69 2.23 6.19
CA TYR A 40 16.77 1.40 5.42
C TYR A 40 16.34 2.10 4.13
N PHE A 41 16.22 1.31 3.07
CA PHE A 41 15.70 1.74 1.77
C PHE A 41 14.49 0.89 1.42
N LEU A 42 13.40 1.53 1.01
CA LEU A 42 12.20 0.85 0.49
C LEU A 42 12.20 0.99 -1.03
N PRO A 43 12.57 -0.08 -1.78
CA PRO A 43 12.55 -0.03 -3.22
C PRO A 43 11.14 0.24 -3.72
N HIS A 44 11.05 0.93 -4.85
CA HIS A 44 9.79 1.21 -5.51
C HIS A 44 9.96 1.09 -7.02
N HIS A 45 8.85 0.98 -7.75
CA HIS A 45 8.85 1.01 -9.21
C HIS A 45 7.52 1.52 -9.76
N ALA A 46 7.62 2.19 -10.91
CA ALA A 46 6.50 2.68 -11.69
C ALA A 46 5.87 1.56 -12.55
N VAL A 47 4.55 1.40 -12.46
CA VAL A 47 3.73 0.48 -13.26
C VAL A 47 2.70 1.28 -14.04
N ARG A 48 2.77 1.23 -15.37
CA ARG A 48 1.75 1.84 -16.25
C ARG A 48 0.69 0.83 -16.63
N ARG A 49 -0.57 1.24 -16.52
CA ARG A 49 -1.72 0.52 -17.08
C ARG A 49 -2.44 1.46 -18.05
N LYS A 50 -2.10 1.34 -19.33
CA LYS A 50 -2.62 2.22 -20.40
C LYS A 50 -4.14 2.13 -20.57
N ASP A 51 -4.69 0.99 -20.18
CA ASP A 51 -6.10 0.63 -20.13
C ASP A 51 -6.83 1.13 -18.87
N SER A 52 -6.12 1.73 -17.90
CA SER A 52 -6.75 2.22 -16.68
C SER A 52 -7.53 3.52 -16.94
N ILE A 53 -8.80 3.52 -16.51
CA ILE A 53 -9.74 4.64 -16.67
C ILE A 53 -9.38 5.81 -15.73
N THR A 54 -8.93 5.52 -14.50
CA THR A 54 -8.71 6.54 -13.46
C THR A 54 -7.26 7.01 -13.39
N THR A 55 -6.30 6.08 -13.32
CA THR A 55 -4.88 6.44 -13.12
C THR A 55 -3.99 5.55 -13.97
N LYS A 56 -3.35 6.15 -14.98
CA LYS A 56 -2.50 5.44 -15.94
C LYS A 56 -1.16 4.98 -15.34
N LEU A 57 -0.70 5.62 -14.26
CA LEU A 57 0.53 5.28 -13.54
C LEU A 57 0.24 4.94 -12.08
N ARG A 58 0.91 3.90 -11.57
CA ARG A 58 0.97 3.56 -10.14
C ARG A 58 2.42 3.37 -9.71
N VAL A 59 2.79 3.90 -8.54
CA VAL A 59 4.09 3.60 -7.92
C VAL A 59 3.89 2.51 -6.87
N VAL A 60 4.62 1.41 -7.01
CA VAL A 60 4.54 0.24 -6.14
C VAL A 60 5.79 0.20 -5.28
N PHE A 61 5.60 0.20 -3.96
CA PHE A 61 6.67 0.03 -2.98
C PHE A 61 6.84 -1.46 -2.64
N ASP A 62 8.07 -1.97 -2.75
CA ASP A 62 8.40 -3.37 -2.49
C ASP A 62 8.87 -3.56 -1.04
N GLY A 63 7.90 -3.77 -0.15
CA GLY A 63 8.15 -4.12 1.24
C GLY A 63 8.71 -5.53 1.46
N SER A 64 8.79 -6.35 0.41
CA SER A 64 9.36 -7.71 0.49
C SER A 64 10.86 -7.75 0.28
N CYS A 65 11.44 -6.67 -0.26
CA CYS A 65 12.87 -6.56 -0.46
C CYS A 65 13.63 -6.65 0.87
N LYS A 66 14.68 -7.48 0.90
CA LYS A 66 15.52 -7.72 2.06
C LYS A 66 16.83 -6.93 1.91
N PRO A 67 17.12 -5.96 2.78
CA PRO A 67 18.44 -5.37 2.86
C PRO A 67 19.48 -6.43 3.27
N PRO A 68 20.77 -6.26 2.94
CA PRO A 68 21.82 -7.16 3.38
C PRO A 68 21.79 -7.34 4.90
N ASN A 69 21.78 -8.59 5.37
CA ASN A 69 21.75 -8.95 6.79
C ASN A 69 20.56 -8.39 7.59
N SER A 70 19.42 -8.08 6.93
CA SER A 70 18.21 -7.56 7.56
C SER A 70 16.97 -8.34 7.12
N ASN A 71 15.94 -8.29 7.96
CA ASN A 71 14.58 -8.69 7.60
C ASN A 71 13.97 -7.68 6.60
N SER A 72 13.00 -8.14 5.79
CA SER A 72 12.21 -7.24 4.95
C SER A 72 11.15 -6.51 5.78
N LEU A 73 10.68 -5.37 5.31
CA LEU A 73 9.64 -4.60 5.98
C LEU A 73 8.41 -5.48 6.27
N ASN A 74 7.94 -6.23 5.28
CA ASN A 74 6.78 -7.12 5.42
C ASN A 74 6.98 -8.27 6.42
N SER A 75 8.22 -8.66 6.70
CA SER A 75 8.51 -9.70 7.71
C SER A 75 8.60 -9.16 9.14
N VAL A 76 8.89 -7.86 9.29
CA VAL A 76 8.93 -7.19 10.60
C VAL A 76 7.54 -6.66 10.97
N LEU A 77 6.81 -6.16 9.97
CA LEU A 77 5.44 -5.73 10.12
C LEU A 77 4.53 -6.98 10.33
N GLY A 78 4.03 -7.17 11.55
CA GLY A 78 3.13 -8.27 11.91
C GLY A 78 1.82 -8.26 11.10
N VAL A 79 1.50 -9.37 10.44
CA VAL A 79 0.31 -9.46 9.58
C VAL A 79 -0.97 -9.33 10.42
N GLY A 80 -1.68 -8.21 10.25
CA GLY A 80 -2.99 -7.98 10.87
C GLY A 80 -4.09 -8.91 10.36
N GLN A 81 -5.15 -9.08 11.16
CA GLN A 81 -6.32 -9.88 10.81
C GLN A 81 -6.97 -9.36 9.51
N ILE A 82 -7.35 -10.29 8.63
CA ILE A 82 -8.07 -9.97 7.39
C ILE A 82 -9.53 -9.70 7.76
N LEU A 83 -9.99 -8.47 7.54
CA LEU A 83 -11.35 -8.04 7.89
C LEU A 83 -12.39 -8.44 6.84
N GLN A 84 -11.95 -8.70 5.61
CA GLN A 84 -12.80 -9.10 4.49
C GLN A 84 -12.20 -10.31 3.76
N PRO A 85 -12.33 -11.52 4.32
CA PRO A 85 -11.75 -12.72 3.72
C PRO A 85 -12.42 -13.17 2.41
N TYR A 86 -13.63 -12.67 2.09
CA TYR A 86 -14.38 -13.05 0.90
C TYR A 86 -15.04 -11.83 0.26
N ILE A 87 -14.59 -11.47 -0.92
CA ILE A 87 -15.22 -10.45 -1.76
C ILE A 87 -15.84 -11.18 -2.96
N PHE A 88 -17.02 -10.74 -3.40
CA PHE A 88 -17.78 -11.21 -4.58
C PHE A 88 -18.85 -12.31 -4.40
N THR A 89 -19.71 -12.24 -3.37
CA THR A 89 -21.03 -12.93 -3.37
C THR A 89 -22.13 -12.05 -2.74
N LEU A 90 -23.42 -12.41 -2.80
CA LEU A 90 -24.52 -11.67 -2.15
C LEU A 90 -24.32 -11.49 -0.62
N LEU A 91 -23.53 -12.38 0.00
CA LEU A 91 -23.13 -12.32 1.41
C LEU A 91 -22.14 -11.17 1.71
N ASP A 92 -21.50 -10.61 0.68
CA ASP A 92 -20.56 -9.48 0.76
C ASP A 92 -21.22 -8.20 1.28
N HIS A 93 -22.48 -7.93 0.90
CA HIS A 93 -23.19 -6.74 1.39
C HIS A 93 -23.42 -6.78 2.91
N GLN A 94 -23.68 -7.96 3.48
CA GLN A 94 -23.80 -8.11 4.93
C GLN A 94 -22.44 -7.99 5.62
N ALA A 95 -21.38 -8.59 5.06
CA ALA A 95 -20.03 -8.48 5.61
C ALA A 95 -19.52 -7.03 5.61
N ARG A 96 -19.73 -6.29 4.51
CA ARG A 96 -19.40 -4.86 4.42
C ARG A 96 -20.17 -4.02 5.43
N ARG A 97 -21.48 -4.29 5.61
CA ARG A 97 -22.28 -3.59 6.64
C ARG A 97 -21.76 -3.86 8.04
N ARG A 98 -21.49 -5.11 8.40
CA ARG A 98 -20.91 -5.47 9.71
C ARG A 98 -19.56 -4.80 9.94
N PHE A 99 -18.71 -4.75 8.91
CA PHE A 99 -17.44 -4.05 8.99
C PHE A 99 -17.61 -2.54 9.23
N VAL A 100 -18.53 -1.89 8.51
CA VAL A 100 -18.81 -0.46 8.69
C VAL A 100 -19.38 -0.19 10.08
N GLU A 101 -20.33 -1.01 10.54
CA GLU A 101 -20.92 -0.90 11.89
C GLU A 101 -19.86 -1.08 12.98
N TRP A 102 -19.00 -2.08 12.85
CA TRP A 102 -17.87 -2.28 13.75
C TRP A 102 -16.92 -1.08 13.75
N ALA A 103 -16.47 -0.62 12.57
CA ALA A 103 -15.55 0.51 12.46
C ALA A 103 -16.16 1.81 13.02
N GLN A 104 -17.46 2.03 12.82
CA GLN A 104 -18.19 3.16 13.40
C GLN A 104 -18.18 3.11 14.93
N ASN A 105 -18.39 1.94 15.53
CA ASN A 105 -18.31 1.77 16.98
C ASN A 105 -16.89 2.05 17.50
N GLU A 106 -15.85 1.52 16.86
CA GLU A 106 -14.47 1.75 17.26
C GLU A 106 -14.06 3.23 17.18
N ILE A 107 -14.52 3.96 16.17
CA ILE A 107 -14.27 5.41 16.02
C ILE A 107 -14.85 6.21 17.19
N VAL A 108 -15.93 5.75 17.83
CA VAL A 108 -16.49 6.39 19.04
C VAL A 108 -15.54 6.26 20.23
N PHE A 109 -14.89 5.11 20.40
CA PHE A 109 -14.04 4.82 21.56
C PHE A 109 -12.58 5.26 21.36
N VAL A 110 -12.09 5.22 20.13
CA VAL A 110 -10.69 5.54 19.79
C VAL A 110 -10.67 6.68 18.77
N PRO A 111 -10.38 7.92 19.21
CA PRO A 111 -10.11 9.01 18.29
C PRO A 111 -9.04 8.60 17.28
N ASP A 112 -9.23 8.96 16.01
CA ASP A 112 -8.35 8.58 14.91
C ASP A 112 -8.21 7.07 14.63
N PHE A 113 -9.16 6.23 15.08
CA PHE A 113 -9.14 4.79 14.79
C PHE A 113 -8.95 4.45 13.29
N HIS A 114 -9.52 5.27 12.41
CA HIS A 114 -9.38 5.13 10.95
C HIS A 114 -7.91 5.13 10.48
N LYS A 115 -6.97 5.74 11.21
CA LYS A 115 -5.53 5.71 10.91
C LYS A 115 -4.89 4.34 11.18
N ARG A 116 -5.55 3.46 11.93
CA ARG A 116 -5.11 2.08 12.22
C ARG A 116 -5.59 1.07 11.17
N ILE A 117 -6.51 1.49 10.29
CA ILE A 117 -7.03 0.68 9.20
C ILE A 117 -6.21 0.98 7.94
N LEU A 118 -5.50 -0.03 7.44
CA LEU A 118 -4.79 0.06 6.17
C LEU A 118 -5.52 -0.75 5.11
N PHE A 119 -5.88 -0.08 4.02
CA PHE A 119 -6.35 -0.72 2.81
C PHE A 119 -5.14 -1.03 1.94
N SER A 120 -4.85 -2.32 1.78
CA SER A 120 -3.82 -2.78 0.85
C SER A 120 -4.49 -3.31 -0.41
N ASP A 121 -3.99 -2.93 -1.58
CA ASP A 121 -4.39 -3.50 -2.87
C ASP A 121 -3.67 -4.81 -3.17
N GLU A 122 -2.99 -5.41 -2.18
CA GLU A 122 -2.21 -6.66 -2.20
C GLU A 122 -2.66 -7.62 -3.31
N VAL A 123 -2.05 -7.46 -4.48
CA VAL A 123 -2.36 -8.29 -5.64
C VAL A 123 -1.71 -9.65 -5.39
N HIS A 124 -2.48 -10.58 -4.85
CA HIS A 124 -2.13 -11.98 -4.94
C HIS A 124 -2.33 -12.42 -6.40
N PHE A 125 -1.30 -12.26 -7.23
CA PHE A 125 -1.26 -12.92 -8.53
C PHE A 125 -1.09 -14.42 -8.31
N GLY A 126 -2.21 -15.13 -8.22
CA GLY A 126 -2.21 -16.57 -8.48
C GLY A 126 -1.82 -16.81 -9.94
N PHE A 127 -1.09 -17.90 -10.22
CA PHE A 127 -0.70 -18.34 -11.57
C PHE A 127 -1.88 -18.56 -12.54
N ASN A 128 -3.13 -18.37 -12.08
CA ASN A 128 -4.39 -18.54 -12.79
C ASN A 128 -5.09 -17.24 -13.19
N GLY A 129 -4.46 -16.07 -13.01
CA GLY A 129 -4.85 -14.84 -13.72
C GLY A 129 -6.16 -14.16 -13.30
N TYR A 130 -6.68 -14.35 -12.08
CA TYR A 130 -7.87 -13.62 -11.61
C TYR A 130 -7.73 -12.91 -10.24
N VAL A 131 -8.21 -11.65 -10.29
CA VAL A 131 -8.69 -10.67 -9.31
C VAL A 131 -7.74 -10.05 -8.27
N ASN A 132 -7.62 -8.72 -8.42
CA ASN A 132 -7.28 -7.72 -7.41
C ASN A 132 -8.13 -7.91 -6.13
N LYS A 133 -7.57 -8.57 -5.11
CA LYS A 133 -8.18 -8.66 -3.78
C LYS A 133 -7.75 -7.45 -2.99
N GLN A 134 -8.66 -6.49 -2.80
CA GLN A 134 -8.42 -5.41 -1.84
C GLN A 134 -8.49 -6.01 -0.44
N ASN A 135 -7.34 -6.17 0.21
CA ASN A 135 -7.23 -6.70 1.56
C ASN A 135 -7.34 -5.54 2.55
N CYS A 136 -8.38 -5.55 3.37
CA CYS A 136 -8.50 -4.64 4.52
C CYS A 136 -7.83 -5.31 5.73
N ARG A 137 -6.78 -4.70 6.28
CA ARG A 137 -6.06 -5.20 7.47
C ARG A 137 -6.06 -4.14 8.57
N ILE A 138 -6.22 -4.57 9.83
CA ILE A 138 -5.98 -3.72 11.01
C ILE A 138 -4.54 -3.89 11.44
N TRP A 139 -3.84 -2.80 11.68
CA TRP A 139 -2.54 -2.82 12.32
C TRP A 139 -2.68 -2.35 13.77
N SER A 140 -2.27 -3.20 14.71
CA SER A 140 -2.32 -2.94 16.15
C SER A 140 -1.11 -3.59 16.83
N GLU A 141 -0.62 -2.99 17.91
CA GLU A 141 0.46 -3.58 18.74
C GLU A 141 0.01 -4.89 19.41
N ALA A 142 -1.30 -5.09 19.54
CA ALA A 142 -1.92 -6.33 19.97
C ALA A 142 -3.05 -6.72 19.01
N ASN A 143 -3.02 -7.96 18.50
CA ASN A 143 -4.14 -8.52 17.74
C ASN A 143 -5.30 -8.83 18.72
N PRO A 144 -6.53 -8.33 18.48
CA PRO A 144 -7.71 -8.74 19.23
C PRO A 144 -8.08 -10.21 18.97
#